data_AF-A0A966X3U5-F1
#
_entry.id   AF-A0A966X3U5-F1
#
_cell.length_a   1.000
_cell.length_b   1.000
_cell.length_c   1.000
_cell.angle_alpha   90.00
_cell.angle_beta   90.00
_cell.angle_gamma   90.00
#
_symmetry.space_group_name_H-M   'P 1'
#
loop_
_entity.id
_entity.type
_entity.pdbx_description
1 polymer ?
#
loop_
_entity_poly.entity_id
_entity_poly.type
_entity_poly.pdbx_seq_one_letter_code
_entity_poly.pdbx_strand_id
1 'polypeptide(L)'
;MRRIQGSKWHSLVAEHARALHLLPNHHLTKEKVAENIEGIRAQLSHFLDFEREGNPARIENNHDWLGGLQLIDFLRDTGKHFTVNYMLSKESVKRRIESEDGISYTEFTYMMLQAYDFLELNRRLGCTLQM
;
A
#
# COMPACT_ATOMS: atom_id res chain seq x y z
N MET A 1 -10.01 -23.53 15.12
CA MET A 1 -9.57 -22.53 14.13
C MET A 1 -9.31 -23.24 12.81
N ARG A 2 -10.16 -23.06 11.79
CA ARG A 2 -9.96 -23.67 10.47
C ARG A 2 -8.90 -22.88 9.72
N ARG A 3 -7.78 -23.52 9.35
CA ARG A 3 -6.84 -22.97 8.37
C ARG A 3 -7.61 -22.66 7.10
N ILE A 4 -7.46 -21.45 6.58
CA ILE A 4 -8.12 -21.00 5.35
C ILE A 4 -7.52 -21.80 4.18
N GLN A 5 -8.19 -22.87 3.77
CA GLN A 5 -7.91 -23.58 2.53
C GLN A 5 -8.76 -22.98 1.41
N GLY A 6 -8.12 -22.23 0.51
CA GLY A 6 -8.76 -21.64 -0.66
C GLY A 6 -7.73 -21.27 -1.71
N SER A 7 -8.03 -21.58 -2.96
CA SER A 7 -7.19 -21.46 -4.16
C SER A 7 -6.93 -20.01 -4.60
N LYS A 8 -5.68 -19.69 -4.98
CA LYS A 8 -5.20 -18.41 -5.54
C LYS A 8 -5.34 -17.19 -4.62
N TRP A 9 -4.55 -17.15 -3.56
CA TRP A 9 -4.26 -15.91 -2.82
C TRP A 9 -3.07 -15.22 -3.47
N HIS A 10 -3.28 -14.10 -4.17
CA HIS A 10 -2.19 -13.24 -4.63
C HIS A 10 -1.92 -12.19 -3.54
N SER A 11 -0.67 -12.14 -3.07
CA SER A 11 -0.04 -11.11 -2.23
C SER A 11 -0.98 -10.33 -1.27
N LEU A 12 -0.97 -10.70 0.01
CA LEU A 12 -1.32 -9.74 1.05
C LEU A 12 -0.21 -8.70 1.09
N VAL A 13 -0.50 -7.50 0.60
CA VAL A 13 0.25 -6.31 1.01
C VAL A 13 0.03 -6.20 2.50
N ALA A 14 1.07 -6.42 3.29
CA ALA A 14 1.05 -5.99 4.67
C ALA A 14 0.76 -4.48 4.67
N GLU A 15 -0.42 -4.10 5.15
CA GLU A 15 -0.83 -2.71 5.27
C GLU A 15 0.24 -1.88 6.02
N HIS A 16 0.47 -0.67 5.50
CA HIS A 16 1.01 0.51 6.20
C HIS A 16 2.47 0.53 6.65
N ALA A 17 3.40 -0.01 5.87
CA ALA A 17 4.70 0.67 5.75
C ALA A 17 4.53 1.88 4.80
N ARG A 18 3.77 2.91 5.20
CA ARG A 18 3.56 4.09 4.35
C ARG A 18 4.94 4.69 4.04
N ALA A 19 5.32 4.77 2.77
CA ALA A 19 6.52 5.51 2.34
C ALA A 19 6.54 6.96 2.89
N LEU A 20 5.37 7.50 3.25
CA LEU A 20 5.24 8.81 3.89
C LEU A 20 5.63 8.87 5.37
N HIS A 21 5.79 7.73 6.06
CA HIS A 21 6.39 7.72 7.39
C HIS A 21 7.89 8.06 7.38
N LEU A 22 8.49 8.20 6.19
CA LEU A 22 9.84 8.72 5.97
C LEU A 22 9.83 10.22 5.60
N LEU A 23 8.67 10.87 5.53
CA LEU A 23 8.59 12.32 5.33
C LEU A 23 9.00 13.06 6.61
N PRO A 24 9.52 14.30 6.49
CA PRO A 24 10.20 15.00 7.60
C PRO A 24 9.41 15.13 8.91
N ASN A 25 8.07 15.02 8.85
CA ASN A 25 7.16 15.21 9.98
C ASN A 25 6.62 13.88 10.56
N HIS A 26 7.12 12.73 10.10
CA HIS A 26 6.83 11.42 10.69
C HIS A 26 8.15 10.68 10.89
N HIS A 27 8.45 10.34 12.15
CA HIS A 27 9.79 9.98 12.58
C HIS A 27 9.97 8.47 12.68
N LEU A 28 9.88 7.74 11.57
CA LEU A 28 10.36 6.35 11.54
C LEU A 28 11.70 6.30 10.82
N THR A 29 12.76 5.93 11.55
CA THR A 29 14.06 5.66 10.93
C THR A 29 13.98 4.39 10.08
N LYS A 30 14.91 4.22 9.13
CA LYS A 30 14.97 3.00 8.31
C LYS A 30 15.09 1.74 9.17
N GLU A 31 15.84 1.83 10.26
CA GLU A 31 16.02 0.76 11.24
C GLU A 31 14.70 0.43 11.92
N LYS A 32 13.92 1.44 12.33
CA LYS A 32 12.62 1.20 12.96
C LYS A 32 11.60 0.61 11.98
N VAL A 33 11.63 1.03 10.72
CA VAL A 33 10.81 0.43 9.66
C VAL A 33 11.16 -1.05 9.48
N ALA A 34 12.45 -1.40 9.43
CA ALA A 34 12.88 -2.79 9.33
C ALA A 34 12.44 -3.63 10.53
N GLU A 35 12.59 -3.11 11.75
CA GLU A 35 12.09 -3.76 12.98
C GLU A 35 10.57 -4.02 12.92
N ASN A 36 9.80 -3.02 12.46
CA ASN A 36 8.35 -3.15 12.33
C ASN A 36 7.96 -4.20 11.29
N ILE A 37 8.66 -4.28 10.15
CA ILE A 37 8.43 -5.28 9.11
C ILE A 37 8.60 -6.69 9.66
N GLU A 38 9.67 -6.94 10.43
CA GLU A 38 9.89 -8.25 11.06
C GLU A 38 8.83 -8.57 12.11
N GLY A 39 8.40 -7.58 12.90
CA GLY A 39 7.29 -7.74 13.83
C GLY A 39 5.97 -8.10 13.14
N ILE A 40 5.67 -7.46 12.01
CA ILE A 40 4.48 -7.77 11.19
C ILE A 40 4.61 -9.17 10.58
N ARG A 41 5.78 -9.55 10.07
CA ARG A 41 6.04 -10.90 9.55
C ARG A 41 5.77 -11.97 10.60
N ALA A 42 6.26 -11.78 11.83
CA ALA A 42 6.03 -12.71 12.92
C ALA A 42 4.53 -12.88 13.21
N GLN A 43 3.77 -11.78 13.26
CA GLN A 43 2.33 -11.82 13.48
C GLN A 43 1.58 -12.52 12.34
N LEU A 44 1.93 -12.20 11.09
CA LEU A 44 1.30 -12.80 9.91
C LEU A 44 1.62 -14.28 9.75
N SER A 45 2.76 -14.74 10.27
CA SER A 45 3.17 -16.17 10.23
C SER A 45 2.23 -17.09 11.00
N HIS A 46 1.39 -16.54 11.88
CA HIS A 46 0.31 -17.32 12.52
C HIS A 46 -0.85 -17.66 11.57
N PHE A 47 -0.99 -16.91 10.47
CA PHE A 47 -2.09 -17.02 9.52
C PHE A 47 -1.66 -17.44 8.11
N LEU A 48 -0.42 -17.14 7.72
CA LEU A 48 0.13 -17.33 6.39
C LEU A 48 1.34 -18.26 6.44
N ASP A 49 1.52 -19.04 5.38
CA ASP A 49 2.66 -19.95 5.21
C ASP A 49 3.67 -19.35 4.23
N PHE A 50 4.81 -18.93 4.75
CA PHE A 50 5.90 -18.30 4.00
C PHE A 50 6.84 -19.33 3.33
N GLU A 51 6.79 -20.59 3.74
CA GLU A 51 7.69 -21.64 3.25
C GLU A 51 6.95 -22.66 2.35
N ARG A 52 5.69 -22.38 2.03
CA ARG A 52 4.87 -23.26 1.20
C ARG A 52 5.46 -23.41 -0.21
N GLU A 53 5.68 -24.65 -0.64
CA GLU A 53 6.10 -24.93 -2.00
C GLU A 53 5.07 -24.46 -3.03
N GLY A 54 5.54 -23.79 -4.09
CA GLY A 54 4.74 -23.31 -5.22
C GLY A 54 3.90 -22.06 -4.96
N ASN A 55 3.46 -21.80 -3.72
CA ASN A 55 2.70 -20.59 -3.38
C ASN A 55 3.00 -20.08 -1.95
N PRO A 56 4.24 -19.65 -1.68
CA PRO A 56 4.59 -19.05 -0.40
C PRO A 56 3.98 -17.66 -0.28
N ALA A 57 3.56 -17.29 0.94
CA ALA A 57 3.21 -15.92 1.25
C ALA A 57 4.41 -14.98 1.06
N ARG A 58 4.15 -13.73 0.69
CA ARG A 58 5.17 -12.70 0.47
C ARG A 58 4.79 -11.44 1.23
N ILE A 59 5.78 -10.77 1.78
CA ILE A 59 5.66 -9.42 2.33
C ILE A 59 6.51 -8.54 1.43
N GLU A 60 5.85 -7.55 0.83
CA GLU A 60 6.47 -6.60 -0.10
C GLU A 60 6.47 -5.21 0.55
N ASN A 61 7.50 -4.42 0.30
CA ASN A 61 7.62 -3.07 0.81
C ASN A 61 7.44 -2.07 -0.34
N ASN A 62 6.40 -1.24 -0.29
CA ASN A 62 6.13 -0.30 -1.37
C ASN A 62 7.19 0.80 -1.52
N HIS A 63 8.07 0.97 -0.54
CA HIS A 63 9.26 1.80 -0.70
C HIS A 63 10.13 1.36 -1.89
N ASP A 64 10.11 0.08 -2.25
CA ASP A 64 10.92 -0.48 -3.35
C ASP A 64 10.55 0.11 -4.71
N TRP A 65 9.33 0.63 -4.89
CA TRP A 65 8.91 1.32 -6.10
C TRP A 65 8.54 2.78 -5.89
N LEU A 66 8.02 3.16 -4.71
CA LEU A 66 7.67 4.54 -4.40
C LEU A 66 8.89 5.39 -4.01
N GLY A 67 9.93 4.79 -3.41
CA GLY A 67 11.08 5.53 -2.89
C GLY A 67 11.92 6.23 -3.97
N GLY A 68 11.93 5.69 -5.19
CA GLY A 68 12.60 6.30 -6.36
C GLY A 68 11.66 7.04 -7.32
N LEU A 69 10.35 7.03 -7.04
CA LEU A 69 9.35 7.54 -7.97
C LEU A 69 9.43 9.06 -8.09
N GLN A 70 9.72 9.55 -9.30
CA GLN A 70 9.79 10.98 -9.55
C GLN A 70 8.38 11.57 -9.64
N LEU A 71 8.15 12.68 -8.94
CA LEU A 71 6.83 13.31 -8.86
C LEU A 71 6.28 13.68 -10.25
N ILE A 72 7.12 14.24 -11.13
CA ILE A 72 6.69 14.65 -12.48
C ILE A 72 6.24 13.43 -13.29
N ASP A 73 6.98 12.33 -13.22
CA ASP A 73 6.65 11.10 -13.93
C ASP A 73 5.36 10.49 -13.35
N PHE A 74 5.22 10.48 -12.02
CA PHE A 74 3.99 10.03 -11.37
C PHE A 74 2.76 10.82 -11.83
N LEU A 75 2.84 12.15 -11.83
CA LEU A 75 1.72 13.01 -12.27
C LEU A 75 1.40 12.79 -13.77
N ARG A 76 2.43 12.63 -14.60
CA ARG A 76 2.28 12.43 -16.06
C ARG A 76 1.72 11.05 -16.41
N ASP A 77 2.23 10.01 -15.77
CA ASP A 77 1.96 8.63 -16.19
C ASP A 77 0.81 8.01 -15.41
N THR A 78 0.66 8.38 -14.14
CA THR A 78 -0.41 7.87 -13.27
C THR A 78 -1.48 8.94 -13.04
N GLY A 79 -1.07 10.16 -12.69
CA GLY A 79 -1.98 11.23 -12.29
C GLY A 79 -3.05 11.60 -13.32
N LYS A 80 -2.69 11.57 -14.61
CA LYS A 80 -3.62 11.82 -15.73
C LYS A 80 -4.85 10.90 -15.77
N HIS A 81 -4.79 9.74 -15.10
CA HIS A 81 -5.90 8.77 -15.07
C HIS A 81 -6.92 9.07 -13.97
N PHE A 82 -6.67 10.05 -13.11
CA PHE A 82 -7.54 10.42 -12.00
C PHE A 82 -8.09 11.83 -12.22
N THR A 83 -9.41 11.94 -12.32
CA THR A 83 -10.07 13.25 -12.28
C THR A 83 -10.30 13.67 -10.84
N VAL A 84 -10.14 14.96 -10.55
CA VAL A 84 -10.39 15.50 -9.22
C VAL A 84 -11.81 15.21 -8.76
N ASN A 85 -12.81 15.38 -9.65
CA ASN A 85 -14.22 15.08 -9.33
C ASN A 85 -14.44 13.63 -8.90
N TYR A 86 -13.80 12.66 -9.55
CA TYR A 86 -13.90 11.24 -9.17
C TYR A 86 -13.26 10.97 -7.80
N MET A 87 -12.12 11.62 -7.52
CA MET A 87 -11.46 11.50 -6.21
C MET A 87 -12.34 12.08 -5.10
N LEU A 88 -12.94 13.27 -5.33
CA LEU A 88 -13.86 13.92 -4.40
C LEU A 88 -15.14 13.13 -4.16
N SER A 89 -15.61 12.36 -5.15
CA SER A 89 -16.81 11.54 -5.00
C SER A 89 -16.58 10.29 -4.15
N LYS A 90 -15.34 9.97 -3.76
CA LYS A 90 -15.09 8.87 -2.83
C LYS A 90 -15.54 9.26 -1.44
N GLU A 91 -16.33 8.39 -0.85
CA GLU A 91 -16.92 8.58 0.48
C GLU A 91 -15.87 8.85 1.57
N SER A 92 -14.69 8.20 1.50
CA SER A 92 -13.58 8.46 2.42
C SER A 92 -13.01 9.88 2.32
N VAL A 93 -12.98 10.45 1.11
CA VAL A 93 -12.50 11.81 0.84
C VAL A 93 -13.58 12.83 1.21
N LYS A 94 -14.82 12.58 0.80
CA LYS A 94 -15.98 13.45 1.08
C LYS A 94 -16.14 13.72 2.58
N ARG A 95 -16.13 12.66 3.40
CA ARG A 95 -16.26 12.80 4.86
C ARG A 95 -15.14 13.60 5.52
N ARG A 96 -13.92 13.54 4.99
CA ARG A 96 -12.77 14.30 5.52
C ARG A 96 -12.86 15.78 5.13
N ILE A 97 -13.30 16.07 3.90
CA ILE A 97 -13.51 17.45 3.45
C ILE A 97 -14.60 18.15 4.26
N GLU A 98 -15.66 17.43 4.64
CA GLU A 98 -16.74 17.95 5.47
C GLU A 98 -16.36 18.11 6.96
N SER A 99 -15.21 17.58 7.39
CA SER A 99 -14.72 17.74 8.77
C SER A 99 -14.03 19.09 8.97
N GLU A 100 -14.01 19.61 10.20
CA GLU A 100 -13.41 20.93 10.53
C GLU A 100 -11.94 21.03 10.14
N ASP A 101 -11.19 19.92 10.26
CA ASP A 101 -9.76 19.86 9.92
C ASP A 101 -9.49 19.74 8.40
N GLY A 102 -10.53 19.43 7.61
CA GLY A 102 -10.40 19.14 6.18
C GLY A 102 -9.54 17.92 5.86
N ILE A 103 -9.00 17.90 4.63
CA ILE A 103 -8.06 16.88 4.14
C ILE A 103 -6.81 17.57 3.58
N SER A 104 -5.63 17.11 3.98
CA SER A 104 -4.39 17.59 3.39
C SER A 104 -4.21 17.05 1.97
N TYR A 105 -3.45 17.77 1.12
CA TYR A 105 -3.09 17.29 -0.22
C TYR A 105 -2.37 15.93 -0.18
N THR A 106 -1.54 15.73 0.84
CA THR A 106 -0.86 14.46 1.12
C THR A 106 -1.85 13.32 1.33
N GLU A 107 -2.89 13.54 2.15
CA GLU A 107 -3.94 12.56 2.38
C GLU A 107 -4.80 12.32 1.14
N PHE A 108 -5.13 13.39 0.40
CA PHE A 108 -5.88 13.31 -0.84
C PHE A 108 -5.17 12.46 -1.90
N THR A 109 -3.83 12.52 -1.94
CA THR A 109 -3.01 11.77 -2.91
C THR A 109 -2.89 10.28 -2.57
N TYR A 110 -3.27 9.84 -1.37
CA TYR A 110 -3.11 8.43 -0.96
C TYR A 110 -3.81 7.44 -1.87
N MET A 111 -5.01 7.75 -2.35
CA MET A 111 -5.74 6.83 -3.22
C MET A 111 -5.02 6.56 -4.54
N MET A 112 -4.24 7.54 -5.04
CA MET A 112 -3.48 7.39 -6.27
C MET A 112 -2.26 6.50 -6.03
N LEU A 113 -1.58 6.67 -4.89
CA LEU A 113 -0.46 5.82 -4.49
C LEU A 113 -0.92 4.37 -4.22
N GLN A 114 -2.07 4.18 -3.57
CA GLN A 114 -2.65 2.85 -3.37
C GLN A 114 -3.03 2.17 -4.69
N ALA A 115 -3.56 2.92 -5.65
CA ALA A 115 -3.82 2.39 -6.99
C ALA A 115 -2.51 2.04 -7.73
N TYR A 116 -1.45 2.83 -7.52
CA TYR A 116 -0.12 2.55 -8.06
C TYR A 116 0.50 1.29 -7.44
N ASP A 117 0.32 1.07 -6.14
CA ASP A 117 0.76 -0.17 -5.48
C ASP A 117 0.14 -1.40 -6.15
N PHE A 118 -1.18 -1.37 -6.42
CA PHE A 118 -1.83 -2.51 -7.10
C PHE A 118 -1.30 -2.72 -8.53
N LEU A 119 -1.05 -1.63 -9.26
CA LEU A 119 -0.44 -1.68 -10.59
C LEU A 119 0.97 -2.33 -10.54
N GLU A 120 1.80 -1.93 -9.58
CA GLU A 120 3.15 -2.48 -9.44
C GLU A 120 3.13 -3.94 -8.98
N LEU A 121 2.23 -4.32 -8.07
CA LEU A 121 2.06 -5.71 -7.66
C LEU A 121 1.54 -6.59 -8.80
N ASN A 122 0.66 -6.07 -9.65
CA ASN A 122 0.24 -6.76 -10.86
C ASN A 122 1.43 -6.99 -11.80
N ARG A 123 2.24 -5.95 -12.07
CA ARG A 123 3.40 -6.03 -12.97
C ARG A 123 4.49 -6.96 -12.45
N ARG A 124 4.79 -6.90 -11.15
CA ARG A 124 5.92 -7.61 -10.53
C ARG A 124 5.57 -9.03 -10.15
N LEU A 125 4.36 -9.25 -9.64
CA LEU A 125 3.95 -10.51 -9.00
C LEU A 125 2.72 -11.14 -9.64
N GLY A 126 2.14 -10.53 -10.68
CA GLY A 126 0.91 -11.01 -11.28
C GLY A 126 -0.29 -10.89 -10.34
N CYS A 127 -0.27 -9.97 -9.36
CA CYS A 127 -1.39 -9.77 -8.47
C CYS A 127 -2.64 -9.33 -9.24
N THR A 128 -3.74 -10.09 -9.13
CA THR A 128 -5.01 -9.79 -9.82
C THR A 128 -6.16 -9.48 -8.87
N LEU A 129 -5.93 -9.51 -7.56
CA LEU A 129 -6.97 -9.32 -6.55
C LEU A 129 -6.38 -8.62 -5.33
N GLN A 130 -7.08 -7.61 -4.83
CA GLN A 130 -6.81 -6.92 -3.58
C GLN A 130 -8.11 -6.90 -2.75
N MET A 131 -8.01 -7.18 -1.45
CA MET A 131 -9.14 -7.30 -0.52
C MET A 131 -8.97 -6.36 0.67
#